data_AF-A0A4Z1EB77-F1
#
_entry.id   AF-A0A4Z1EB77-F1
#
_cell.length_a   1.000
_cell.length_b   1.000
_cell.length_c   1.000
_cell.angle_alpha   90.00
_cell.angle_beta   90.00
_cell.angle_gamma   90.00
#
_symmetry.space_group_name_H-M   'P 1'
#
loop_
_entity.id
_entity.type
_entity.pdbx_description
1 polymer ?
#
loop_
_entity_poly.entity_id
_entity_poly.type
_entity_poly.pdbx_seq_one_letter_code
_entity_poly.pdbx_strand_id
1 'polypeptide(L)'
;MPNVEIRSASWSLTEETKKAGGILGGEQAIKDAISKTDDYTRVLGRKVAATEVRDNGTNLKAVKRKGYAAMVPRRGVGADQRTLVDGLALEPQNVEIIEKVHVRFVSIDAV
;
A
#
# COMPACT_ATOMS: atom_id res chain seq x y z
N MET A 1 -8.02 -42.09 -13.59
CA MET A 1 -6.99 -41.15 -13.12
C MET A 1 -7.68 -40.08 -12.30
N PRO A 2 -7.19 -39.70 -11.11
CA PRO A 2 -7.86 -38.66 -10.32
C PRO A 2 -7.57 -37.30 -10.97
N ASN A 3 -8.63 -36.54 -11.23
CA ASN A 3 -8.50 -35.16 -11.71
C ASN A 3 -8.08 -34.26 -10.54
N VAL A 4 -7.04 -33.46 -10.75
CA VAL A 4 -6.59 -32.43 -9.80
C VAL A 4 -7.00 -31.08 -10.36
N GLU A 5 -7.71 -30.28 -9.56
CA GLU A 5 -8.17 -28.94 -9.93
C GLU A 5 -7.60 -27.89 -8.97
N ILE A 6 -7.17 -26.75 -9.52
CA ILE A 6 -6.68 -25.61 -8.74
C ILE A 6 -7.86 -24.67 -8.48
N ARG A 7 -8.21 -24.47 -7.21
CA ARG A 7 -9.36 -23.64 -6.79
C ARG A 7 -9.03 -22.15 -6.63
N SER A 8 -7.79 -21.81 -6.33
CA SER A 8 -7.38 -20.42 -6.04
C SER A 8 -5.88 -20.22 -6.20
N ALA A 9 -5.49 -19.00 -6.53
CA ALA A 9 -4.10 -18.54 -6.52
C ALA A 9 -4.03 -17.21 -5.76
N SER A 10 -3.01 -17.03 -4.91
CA SER A 10 -2.80 -15.82 -4.11
C SER A 10 -1.37 -15.32 -4.27
N TRP A 11 -1.22 -14.00 -4.47
CA TRP A 11 0.07 -13.33 -4.52
C TRP A 11 0.39 -12.72 -3.15
N SER A 12 1.63 -12.89 -2.69
CA SER A 12 2.14 -12.26 -1.48
C SER A 12 3.58 -11.81 -1.68
N LEU A 13 3.94 -10.68 -1.08
CA LEU A 13 5.35 -10.28 -0.96
C LEU A 13 6.08 -11.23 0.00
N THR A 14 7.38 -11.43 -0.24
CA THR A 14 8.25 -12.13 0.71
C THR A 14 8.48 -11.27 1.95
N GLU A 15 8.82 -11.90 3.08
CA GLU A 15 9.09 -11.19 4.34
C GLU A 15 10.28 -10.23 4.21
N GLU A 16 11.30 -10.58 3.43
CA GLU A 16 12.45 -9.71 3.17
C GLU A 16 12.03 -8.44 2.43
N THR A 17 11.14 -8.57 1.44
CA THR A 17 10.66 -7.43 0.65
C THR A 17 9.73 -6.54 1.48
N LYS A 18 8.88 -7.15 2.33
CA LYS A 18 8.06 -6.40 3.29
C LYS A 18 8.94 -5.61 4.27
N LYS A 19 9.97 -6.24 4.81
CA LYS A 19 10.89 -5.60 5.75
C LYS A 19 11.71 -4.48 5.10
N ALA A 20 12.24 -4.71 3.90
CA ALA A 20 12.98 -3.69 3.16
C ALA A 20 12.08 -2.50 2.78
N GLY A 21 10.85 -2.78 2.35
CA GLY A 21 9.81 -1.77 2.13
C GLY A 21 9.56 -0.97 3.39
N GLY A 22 9.39 -1.67 4.52
CA GLY A 22 9.22 -1.16 5.89
C GLY A 22 10.32 -0.23 6.41
N ILE A 23 11.54 -0.35 5.90
CA ILE A 23 12.66 0.52 6.31
C ILE A 23 12.64 1.80 5.46
N LEU A 24 12.47 1.64 4.15
CA LEU A 24 12.50 2.74 3.19
C LEU A 24 11.29 3.66 3.34
N GLY A 25 10.09 3.10 3.51
CA GLY A 25 8.89 3.90 3.72
C GLY A 25 8.93 4.63 5.07
N GLY A 26 9.52 4.03 6.10
CA GLY A 26 9.64 4.62 7.42
C GLY A 26 10.60 5.79 7.44
N GLU A 27 11.74 5.64 6.77
CA GLU A 27 12.69 6.74 6.57
C GLU A 27 12.05 7.90 5.80
N GLN A 28 11.29 7.59 4.74
CA GLN A 28 10.60 8.61 3.96
C GLN A 28 9.51 9.32 4.80
N ALA A 29 8.72 8.57 5.57
CA ALA A 29 7.67 9.12 6.43
C ALA A 29 8.24 10.07 7.50
N ILE A 30 9.42 9.77 8.05
CA ILE A 30 10.13 10.65 8.98
C ILE A 30 10.59 11.93 8.27
N LYS A 31 11.19 11.81 7.07
CA LYS A 31 11.62 12.97 6.27
C LYS A 31 10.44 13.88 5.93
N ASP A 32 9.30 13.30 5.56
CA ASP A 32 8.08 14.05 5.27
C ASP A 32 7.55 14.76 6.52
N ALA A 33 7.57 14.09 7.68
CA ALA A 33 7.16 14.69 8.95
C ALA A 33 8.06 15.85 9.38
N ILE A 34 9.37 15.75 9.19
CA ILE A 34 10.33 16.82 9.44
C ILE A 34 10.07 17.98 8.49
N SER A 35 9.97 17.73 7.18
CA SER A 35 9.72 18.76 6.17
C SER A 35 8.45 19.55 6.46
N LYS A 36 7.36 18.84 6.79
CA LYS A 36 6.09 19.46 7.17
C LYS A 36 6.23 20.32 8.43
N THR A 37 7.05 19.88 9.38
CA THR A 37 7.31 20.60 10.62
C THR A 37 8.15 21.85 10.38
N ASP A 38 9.15 21.76 9.50
CA ASP A 38 9.97 22.90 9.09
C ASP A 38 9.14 23.97 8.38
N ASP A 39 8.16 23.56 7.58
CA ASP A 39 7.20 24.50 7.00
C ASP A 39 6.38 25.21 8.09
N TYR A 40 5.92 24.49 9.12
CA TYR A 40 5.20 25.08 10.24
C TYR A 40 6.08 26.01 11.09
N THR A 41 7.33 25.63 11.35
CA THR A 41 8.26 26.46 12.14
C THR A 41 8.62 27.74 11.41
N ARG A 42 8.78 27.67 10.08
CA ARG A 42 9.03 28.83 9.23
C ARG A 42 7.86 29.84 9.28
N VAL A 43 6.62 29.35 9.26
CA VAL A 43 5.43 30.21 9.35
C VAL A 43 5.28 30.82 10.75
N LEU A 44 5.57 30.05 11.81
CA LEU A 44 5.36 30.47 13.19
C LEU A 44 6.57 31.21 13.80
N GLY A 45 7.73 31.20 13.13
CA GLY A 45 8.98 31.80 13.64
C GLY A 45 9.52 31.13 14.90
N ARG A 46 9.18 29.87 15.15
CA ARG A 46 9.57 29.11 16.36
C ARG A 46 10.49 27.96 16.00
N LYS A 47 11.44 27.63 16.87
CA LYS A 47 12.21 26.38 16.73
C LYS A 47 11.47 25.24 17.41
N VAL A 48 11.56 24.05 16.84
CA VAL A 48 10.98 22.84 17.42
C VAL A 48 11.99 21.71 17.45
N ALA A 49 11.86 20.82 18.42
CA ALA A 49 12.64 19.60 18.54
C ALA A 49 11.72 18.39 18.53
N ALA A 50 12.12 17.32 17.84
CA ALA A 50 11.41 16.04 17.88
C ALA A 50 11.62 15.40 19.27
N THR A 51 10.53 15.00 19.92
CA THR A 51 10.57 14.39 21.25
C THR A 51 10.13 12.94 21.25
N GLU A 52 9.32 12.53 20.28
CA GLU A 52 8.80 11.18 20.21
C GLU A 52 8.58 10.78 18.75
N VAL A 53 9.03 9.57 18.40
CA VAL A 53 8.77 8.94 17.09
C VAL A 53 8.07 7.62 17.39
N ARG A 54 6.79 7.49 16.99
CA ARG A 54 6.03 6.24 17.05
C ARG A 54 5.84 5.69 15.65
N ASP A 55 6.28 4.46 15.44
CA ASP A 55 5.95 3.69 14.26
C ASP A 55 4.59 3.01 14.45
N ASN A 56 3.63 3.35 13.59
CA ASN A 56 2.29 2.75 13.62
C ASN A 56 2.18 1.52 12.69
N GLY A 57 3.30 1.06 12.13
CA GLY A 57 3.42 -0.16 11.35
C GLY A 57 3.13 0.03 9.86
N THR A 58 3.63 -0.94 9.10
CA THR A 58 3.49 -1.01 7.64
C THR A 58 2.12 -1.58 7.25
N ASN A 59 1.36 -0.84 6.45
CA ASN A 59 0.12 -1.33 5.84
C ASN A 59 0.35 -1.67 4.37
N LEU A 60 0.10 -2.92 4.00
CA LEU A 60 0.14 -3.37 2.61
C LEU A 60 -1.24 -3.23 2.00
N LYS A 61 -1.36 -2.50 0.87
CA LYS A 61 -2.59 -2.44 0.09
C LYS A 61 -2.35 -3.06 -1.27
N ALA A 62 -3.05 -4.17 -1.54
CA ALA A 62 -3.16 -4.68 -2.90
C ALA A 62 -3.95 -3.67 -3.73
N VAL A 63 -3.34 -3.18 -4.81
CA VAL A 63 -4.02 -2.27 -5.74
C VAL A 63 -4.99 -3.11 -6.56
N LYS A 64 -6.30 -2.97 -6.32
CA LYS A 64 -7.30 -3.63 -7.14
C LYS A 64 -7.13 -3.17 -8.59
N ARG A 65 -6.76 -4.08 -9.49
CA ARG A 65 -6.82 -3.80 -10.94
C ARG A 65 -8.26 -3.42 -11.28
N LYS A 66 -8.46 -2.25 -11.91
CA LYS A 66 -9.68 -2.02 -12.71
C LYS A 66 -9.58 -2.97 -13.91
N GLY A 67 -10.03 -4.22 -13.73
CA GLY A 67 -10.08 -5.18 -14.82
C GLY A 67 -11.02 -4.66 -15.89
N TYR A 68 -10.50 -4.37 -17.08
CA TYR A 68 -11.35 -4.31 -18.26
C TYR A 68 -11.86 -5.72 -18.48
N ALA A 69 -13.15 -5.95 -18.24
CA ALA A 69 -13.79 -7.18 -18.63
C ALA A 69 -13.52 -7.38 -20.14
N ALA A 70 -12.80 -8.44 -20.51
CA ALA A 70 -12.67 -8.83 -21.89
C ALA A 70 -14.08 -9.22 -22.38
N MET A 71 -14.74 -8.29 -23.07
CA MET A 71 -16.02 -8.56 -23.72
C MET A 71 -15.75 -9.50 -24.89
N VAL A 72 -15.90 -10.80 -24.69
CA VAL A 72 -15.86 -11.78 -25.78
C VAL A 72 -17.26 -11.80 -26.41
N PRO A 73 -17.45 -11.37 -27.67
CA PRO A 73 -18.72 -11.56 -28.34
C PRO A 73 -18.86 -13.04 -28.70
N ARG A 74 -19.85 -13.73 -28.14
CA ARG A 74 -20.25 -15.05 -28.64
C ARG A 74 -21.56 -14.95 -29.42
N ARG A 75 -21.48 -15.35 -30.69
CA ARG A 75 -22.61 -15.81 -31.49
C ARG A 75 -23.25 -17.02 -30.79
N GLY A 76 -24.54 -16.98 -30.53
CA GLY A 76 -25.33 -18.17 -30.17
C GLY A 76 -26.43 -17.92 -29.13
N VAL A 77 -27.66 -18.17 -29.54
CA VAL A 77 -28.94 -17.95 -28.87
C VAL A 77 -29.15 -18.87 -27.66
N GLY A 78 -29.68 -18.34 -26.55
CA GLY A 78 -30.24 -19.13 -25.45
C GLY A 78 -30.00 -18.52 -24.08
N ALA A 79 -31.08 -18.18 -23.37
CA ALA A 79 -31.05 -17.69 -22.00
C ALA A 79 -30.47 -18.76 -21.05
N ASP A 80 -29.36 -18.49 -20.39
CA ASP A 80 -29.25 -18.39 -18.92
C ASP A 80 -27.78 -18.25 -18.51
N GLN A 81 -27.56 -17.64 -17.34
CA GLN A 81 -26.29 -17.60 -16.61
C GLN A 81 -25.14 -16.77 -17.22
N ARG A 82 -25.06 -15.50 -16.77
CA ARG A 82 -23.79 -14.76 -16.74
C ARG A 82 -22.85 -15.43 -15.73
N THR A 83 -22.02 -16.36 -16.17
CA THR A 83 -20.81 -16.71 -15.42
C THR A 83 -19.64 -15.96 -16.02
N LEU A 84 -19.26 -14.88 -15.32
CA LEU A 84 -17.89 -14.38 -15.37
C LEU A 84 -17.00 -15.60 -15.09
N VAL A 85 -16.36 -16.15 -16.12
CA VAL A 85 -15.25 -17.07 -15.90
C VAL A 85 -14.11 -16.19 -15.44
N ASP A 86 -14.11 -15.88 -14.14
CA ASP A 86 -13.00 -15.25 -13.45
C ASP A 86 -11.86 -16.26 -13.46
N GLY A 87 -11.06 -16.24 -14.53
CA GLY A 87 -9.85 -17.04 -14.61
C GLY A 87 -8.95 -16.69 -13.43
N LEU A 88 -8.24 -17.68 -12.86
CA LEU A 88 -7.29 -17.42 -11.79
C LEU A 88 -6.33 -16.30 -12.22
N ALA A 89 -6.22 -15.25 -11.42
CA ALA A 89 -5.33 -14.12 -11.71
C ALA A 89 -3.88 -14.53 -11.46
N LEU A 90 -3.28 -15.18 -12.47
CA LEU A 90 -1.90 -15.67 -12.45
C LEU A 90 -0.86 -14.58 -12.81
N GLU A 91 -1.31 -13.36 -13.04
CA GLU A 91 -0.42 -12.23 -13.26
C GLU A 91 0.03 -11.62 -11.92
N PRO A 92 1.31 -11.21 -11.79
CA PRO A 92 1.78 -10.51 -10.60
C PRO A 92 0.90 -9.31 -10.23
N GLN A 93 0.62 -9.16 -8.93
CA GLN A 93 -0.15 -8.03 -8.42
C GLN A 93 0.74 -6.86 -8.03
N ASN A 94 0.31 -5.65 -8.39
CA ASN A 94 0.93 -4.44 -7.87
C ASN A 94 0.48 -4.25 -6.42
N VAL A 95 1.44 -4.03 -5.53
CA VAL A 95 1.22 -3.82 -4.11
C VAL A 95 1.81 -2.48 -3.72
N GLU A 96 1.01 -1.64 -3.08
CA GLU A 96 1.48 -0.39 -2.47
C GLU A 96 1.81 -0.65 -1.00
N ILE A 97 3.02 -0.26 -0.61
CA ILE A 97 3.49 -0.30 0.78
C ILE A 97 3.26 1.10 1.35
N ILE A 98 2.37 1.21 2.32
CA ILE A 98 2.05 2.47 2.99
C ILE A 98 2.57 2.40 4.41
N GLU A 99 3.52 3.27 4.71
CA GLU A 99 4.04 3.45 6.06
C GLU A 99 3.51 4.69 6.73
N LYS A 100 3.36 4.60 8.05
CA LYS A 100 2.82 5.68 8.87
C LYS A 100 3.67 5.83 10.11
N VAL A 101 4.33 6.97 10.21
CA VAL A 101 5.06 7.38 11.40
C VAL A 101 4.36 8.58 12.02
N HIS A 102 4.22 8.54 13.34
CA HIS A 102 3.75 9.68 14.13
C HIS A 102 4.94 10.31 14.85
N VAL A 103 5.26 11.55 14.50
CA VAL A 103 6.33 12.31 15.15
C VAL A 103 5.72 13.45 15.96
N ARG A 104 6.13 13.56 17.22
CA ARG A 104 5.76 14.67 18.10
C ARG A 104 6.92 15.65 18.19
N PHE A 105 6.59 16.93 18.02
CA PHE A 105 7.52 18.03 18.14
C PHE A 105 7.08 18.96 19.27
N VAL A 106 8.04 19.54 19.98
CA VAL A 106 7.81 20.57 20.99
C VAL A 106 8.56 21.84 20.61
N SER A 107 7.96 22.99 20.90
CA SER A 107 8.64 24.29 20.74
C SER A 107 9.79 24.38 21.73
N ILE A 108 10.95 24.80 21.25
CA ILE A 108 12.08 25.18 22.08
C ILE A 108 12.26 26.68 21.92
N ASP A 109 12.02 27.41 23.02
CA ASP A 109 12.34 28.82 23.07
C ASP A 109 13.86 28.95 22.99
N ALA A 110 14.34 29.76 22.05
CA ALA A 110 15.76 30.09 21.98
C ALA A 110 16.09 30.94 23.21
N VAL A 111 16.78 30.32 24.19
CA VAL A 111 17.44 31.03 25.29
C VAL A 111 18.57 31.87 24.73
#